data_AF-A0A3C1SCD2-F1
#
_entry.id   AF-A0A3C1SCD2-F1
#
_cell.length_a   1.000
_cell.length_b   1.000
_cell.length_c   1.000
_cell.angle_alpha   90.00
_cell.angle_beta   90.00
_cell.angle_gamma   90.00
#
_symmetry.space_group_name_H-M   'P 1'
#
loop_
_entity.id
_entity.type
_entity.pdbx_description
1 polymer ?
#
loop_
_entity_poly.entity_id
_entity_poly.type
_entity_poly.pdbx_seq_one_letter_code
_entity_poly.pdbx_strand_id
1 'polypeptide(L)'
;MGGSNEAFCNELIETFVQYFPGISEELKSALNENDPKSARLHAHSLKGMSMQISAHKLADIAADMENYAINGELDNVRSLISGLDEEFELLKAVVDDICPSPP
;
A
#
# COMPACT_ATOMS: atom_id res chain seq x y z
N MET A 1 -29.54 15.30 -0.59
CA MET A 1 -28.73 14.08 -0.40
C MET A 1 -28.00 13.81 -1.70
N GLY A 2 -26.78 14.32 -1.81
CA GLY A 2 -25.90 14.07 -2.94
C GLY A 2 -24.51 14.04 -2.34
N GLY A 3 -24.12 12.89 -1.78
CA GLY A 3 -22.71 12.66 -1.48
C GLY A 3 -22.03 12.53 -2.82
N SER A 4 -21.43 13.61 -3.31
CA SER A 4 -20.61 13.57 -4.52
C SER A 4 -19.58 12.47 -4.38
N ASN A 5 -19.33 11.72 -5.45
CA ASN A 5 -18.32 10.66 -5.50
C ASN A 5 -16.97 11.10 -4.90
N GLU A 6 -16.64 12.40 -4.96
CA GLU A 6 -15.44 13.01 -4.37
C GLU A 6 -15.31 12.78 -2.85
N ALA A 7 -16.39 12.91 -2.07
CA ALA A 7 -16.31 12.73 -0.62
C ALA A 7 -16.05 11.26 -0.24
N PHE A 8 -16.63 10.33 -0.99
CA PHE A 8 -16.40 8.90 -0.82
C PHE A 8 -14.99 8.50 -1.27
N CYS A 9 -14.49 9.06 -2.38
CA CYS A 9 -13.12 8.85 -2.81
C CYS A 9 -12.10 9.36 -1.79
N ASN A 10 -12.34 10.52 -1.19
CA ASN A 10 -11.47 11.08 -0.15
C ASN A 10 -11.43 10.19 1.09
N GLU A 11 -12.57 9.67 1.56
CA GLU A 11 -12.62 8.77 2.71
C GLU A 11 -11.82 7.47 2.46
N LEU A 12 -11.92 6.89 1.26
CA LEU A 12 -11.15 5.69 0.90
C LEU A 12 -9.64 5.95 0.88
N ILE A 13 -9.23 7.12 0.35
CA ILE A 13 -7.82 7.52 0.28
C ILE A 13 -7.27 7.83 1.67
N GLU A 14 -8.01 8.56 2.51
CA GLU A 14 -7.62 8.84 3.90
C GLU A 14 -7.49 7.54 4.69
N THR A 15 -8.44 6.62 4.53
CA THR A 15 -8.37 5.28 5.11
C THR A 15 -7.10 4.57 4.63
N PHE A 16 -6.81 4.55 3.34
CA PHE A 16 -5.59 3.94 2.81
C PHE A 16 -4.32 4.53 3.45
N VAL A 17 -4.23 5.86 3.55
CA VAL A 17 -3.07 6.55 4.14
C VAL A 17 -2.89 6.21 5.62
N GLN A 18 -3.98 6.01 6.37
CA GLN A 18 -3.92 5.59 7.77
C GLN A 18 -3.53 4.11 7.94
N TYR A 19 -3.99 3.23 7.04
CA TYR A 19 -3.74 1.79 7.13
C TYR A 19 -2.38 1.37 6.58
N PHE A 20 -1.86 2.06 5.56
CA PHE A 20 -0.62 1.69 4.88
C PHE A 20 0.59 1.53 5.83
N PRO A 21 0.87 2.45 6.79
CA PRO A 21 2.03 2.30 7.68
C PRO A 21 2.00 1.00 8.48
N GLY A 22 0.81 0.59 8.95
CA GLY A 22 0.64 -0.67 9.68
C GLY A 22 0.99 -1.88 8.80
N ILE A 23 0.50 -1.90 7.57
CA ILE A 23 0.79 -2.99 6.62
C ILE A 23 2.25 -3.00 6.17
N SER A 24 2.89 -1.83 6.00
CA SER A 24 4.32 -1.74 5.69
C SER A 24 5.16 -2.32 6.83
N GLU A 25 4.83 -2.02 8.09
CA GLU A 25 5.52 -2.60 9.25
C GLU A 25 5.27 -4.11 9.41
N GLU A 26 4.04 -4.58 9.20
CA GLU A 26 3.73 -6.01 9.21
C GLU A 26 4.51 -6.77 8.12
N LEU A 27 4.61 -6.18 6.92
CA LEU A 27 5.41 -6.74 5.82
C LEU A 27 6.89 -6.80 6.21
N LYS A 28 7.45 -5.72 6.78
CA LYS A 28 8.84 -5.68 7.30
C LYS A 28 9.06 -6.73 8.39
N SER A 29 8.10 -6.93 9.29
CA SER A 29 8.15 -7.96 10.33
C SER A 29 8.16 -9.37 9.74
N ALA A 30 7.24 -9.67 8.82
CA ALA A 30 7.17 -10.96 8.14
C ALA A 30 8.48 -11.28 7.40
N LEU A 31 9.12 -10.26 6.80
CA LEU A 31 10.44 -10.41 6.19
C LEU A 31 11.48 -10.75 7.26
N ASN A 32 11.56 -10.02 8.37
CA ASN A 32 12.52 -10.29 9.45
C ASN A 32 12.37 -11.69 10.06
N GLU A 33 11.14 -12.20 10.14
CA GLU A 33 10.82 -13.54 10.62
C GLU A 33 11.05 -14.64 9.56
N ASN A 34 11.42 -14.28 8.34
CA ASN A 34 11.50 -15.17 7.18
C ASN A 34 10.19 -15.94 6.94
N ASP A 35 9.05 -15.25 7.07
CA ASP A 35 7.72 -15.81 6.86
C ASP A 35 7.14 -15.39 5.49
N PRO A 36 7.33 -16.19 4.42
CA PRO A 36 6.78 -15.90 3.11
C PRO A 36 5.26 -15.96 3.05
N LYS A 37 4.59 -16.68 3.95
CA LYS A 37 3.12 -16.75 3.96
C LYS A 37 2.52 -15.43 4.44
N SER A 38 3.07 -14.89 5.52
CA SER A 38 2.66 -13.59 6.04
C SER A 38 3.04 -12.47 5.07
N ALA A 39 4.25 -12.47 4.53
CA ALA A 39 4.67 -11.48 3.53
C ALA A 39 3.73 -11.46 2.32
N ARG A 40 3.36 -12.63 1.79
CA ARG A 40 2.37 -12.77 0.73
C ARG A 40 1.00 -12.18 1.11
N LEU A 41 0.50 -12.46 2.32
CA LEU A 41 -0.80 -11.97 2.79
C LEU A 41 -0.85 -10.45 2.90
N HIS A 42 0.21 -9.83 3.46
CA HIS A 42 0.30 -8.37 3.56
C HIS A 42 0.41 -7.73 2.17
N ALA A 43 1.25 -8.29 1.28
CA ALA A 43 1.37 -7.83 -0.10
C ALA A 43 0.05 -7.95 -0.89
N HIS A 44 -0.66 -9.09 -0.75
CA HIS A 44 -1.98 -9.29 -1.36
C HIS A 44 -3.00 -8.24 -0.90
N SER A 45 -3.05 -7.99 0.40
CA SER A 45 -3.97 -7.01 1.00
C SER A 45 -3.65 -5.60 0.50
N LEU A 46 -2.37 -5.23 0.49
CA LEU A 46 -1.90 -3.94 -0.01
C LEU A 46 -2.24 -3.72 -1.48
N LYS A 47 -2.08 -4.76 -2.31
CA LYS A 47 -2.48 -4.72 -3.73
C LYS A 47 -3.97 -4.41 -3.87
N GLY A 48 -4.81 -5.14 -3.12
CA GLY A 48 -6.27 -4.96 -3.13
C GLY A 48 -6.69 -3.53 -2.81
N MET A 49 -6.17 -2.99 -1.70
CA MET A 49 -6.49 -1.63 -1.27
C MET A 49 -5.97 -0.57 -2.25
N SER A 50 -4.75 -0.76 -2.79
CA SER A 50 -4.16 0.17 -3.77
C SER A 50 -5.00 0.26 -5.04
N MET A 51 -5.56 -0.87 -5.51
CA MET A 51 -6.48 -0.87 -6.65
C MET A 51 -7.80 -0.15 -6.37
N GLN A 52 -8.32 -0.20 -5.14
CA GLN A 52 -9.57 0.48 -4.78
C GLN A 52 -9.47 2.01 -4.91
N ILE A 53 -8.28 2.57 -4.65
CA ILE A 53 -8.02 4.01 -4.78
C ILE A 53 -7.31 4.38 -6.09
N SER A 54 -7.22 3.46 -7.06
CA SER A 54 -6.50 3.64 -8.33
C SER A 54 -5.02 4.02 -8.19
N ALA A 55 -4.39 3.64 -7.07
CA ALA A 55 -2.94 3.79 -6.85
C ALA A 55 -2.19 2.67 -7.58
N HIS A 56 -2.21 2.71 -8.92
CA HIS A 56 -1.73 1.63 -9.79
C HIS A 56 -0.29 1.21 -9.51
N LYS A 57 0.62 2.16 -9.31
CA LYS A 57 2.03 1.82 -9.05
C LYS A 57 2.23 1.10 -7.71
N LEU A 58 1.51 1.49 -6.66
CA LEU A 58 1.51 0.75 -5.39
C LEU A 58 0.92 -0.65 -5.56
N ALA A 59 -0.14 -0.77 -6.37
CA ALA A 59 -0.73 -2.07 -6.68
C ALA A 59 0.25 -2.98 -7.45
N ASP A 60 1.01 -2.43 -8.39
CA ASP A 60 2.00 -3.18 -9.18
C ASP A 60 3.16 -3.65 -8.30
N ILE A 61 3.74 -2.76 -7.46
CA ILE A 61 4.79 -3.12 -6.50
C ILE A 61 4.29 -4.21 -5.54
N ALA A 62 3.07 -4.07 -5.02
CA ALA A 62 2.47 -5.06 -4.12
C ALA A 62 2.20 -6.40 -4.83
N ALA A 63 1.85 -6.39 -6.11
CA ALA A 63 1.69 -7.60 -6.91
C ALA A 63 3.03 -8.33 -7.12
N ASP A 64 4.10 -7.59 -7.41
CA ASP A 64 5.45 -8.15 -7.53
C ASP A 64 5.92 -8.74 -6.20
N MET A 65 5.71 -8.04 -5.08
CA MET A 65 5.99 -8.54 -3.75
C MET A 65 5.20 -9.83 -3.44
N GLU A 66 3.91 -9.88 -3.79
CA GLU A 66 3.08 -11.07 -3.61
C GLU A 66 3.64 -12.26 -4.41
N ASN A 67 4.04 -12.04 -5.67
CA ASN A 67 4.61 -13.07 -6.54
C ASN A 67 5.94 -13.60 -6.00
N TYR A 68 6.85 -12.71 -5.58
CA TYR A 68 8.12 -13.11 -4.98
C TYR A 68 7.91 -13.87 -3.66
N ALA A 69 6.97 -13.44 -2.82
CA ALA A 69 6.63 -14.13 -1.59
C ALA A 69 6.04 -15.52 -1.84
N ILE A 70 5.22 -15.71 -2.90
CA ILE A 70 4.72 -17.04 -3.32
C ILE A 70 5.87 -17.99 -3.66
N ASN A 71 6.92 -17.47 -4.31
CA ASN A 71 8.10 -18.27 -4.69
C ASN A 71 9.10 -18.43 -3.53
N GLY A 72 8.87 -17.82 -2.37
CA GLY A 72 9.80 -17.82 -1.24
C GLY A 72 11.01 -16.89 -1.44
N GLU A 73 10.97 -16.00 -2.43
CA GLU A 73 12.05 -15.08 -2.80
C GLU A 73 12.01 -13.81 -1.93
N LEU A 74 12.17 -13.97 -0.61
CA LEU A 74 12.01 -12.87 0.35
C LEU A 74 13.03 -11.73 0.18
N ASP A 75 14.21 -12.01 -0.36
CA ASP A 75 15.20 -10.98 -0.68
C ASP A 75 14.72 -10.05 -1.80
N ASN A 76 13.99 -10.58 -2.79
CA ASN A 76 13.36 -9.78 -3.83
C ASN A 76 12.24 -8.91 -3.24
N VAL A 77 11.45 -9.46 -2.30
CA VAL A 77 10.44 -8.67 -1.57
C VAL A 77 11.10 -7.51 -0.80
N ARG A 78 12.20 -7.77 -0.07
CA ARG A 78 12.96 -6.71 0.63
C ARG A 78 13.44 -5.61 -0.32
N SER A 79 13.91 -5.97 -1.52
CA SER A 79 14.41 -5.01 -2.49
C SER A 79 13.34 -4.03 -2.99
N LEU A 80 12.06 -4.40 -2.89
CA LEU A 80 10.93 -3.57 -3.30
C LEU A 80 10.40 -2.65 -2.19
N ILE A 81 10.80 -2.86 -0.93
CA ILE A 81 10.29 -2.09 0.22
C ILE A 81 10.58 -0.58 0.07
N SER A 82 11.79 -0.22 -0.38
CA SER A 82 12.13 1.19 -0.57
C SER A 82 11.26 1.85 -1.64
N GLY A 83 11.02 1.16 -2.76
CA GLY A 83 10.14 1.67 -3.82
C GLY A 83 8.68 1.77 -3.37
N LEU A 84 8.23 0.85 -2.51
CA LEU A 84 6.90 0.91 -1.91
C LEU A 84 6.74 2.14 -1.00
N ASP A 85 7.71 2.37 -0.11
CA ASP A 85 7.69 3.52 0.80
C ASP A 85 7.81 4.86 0.03
N GLU A 86 8.62 4.92 -1.03
CA GLU A 86 8.74 6.09 -1.91
C GLU A 86 7.43 6.42 -2.64
N GLU A 87 6.77 5.43 -3.25
CA GLU A 87 5.52 5.65 -3.96
C GLU A 87 4.37 6.02 -3.00
N PHE A 88 4.41 5.53 -1.76
CA PHE A 88 3.46 5.95 -0.73
C PHE A 88 3.62 7.43 -0.34
N GLU A 89 4.86 7.91 -0.17
CA GLU A 89 5.09 9.32 0.11
C GLU A 89 4.68 10.22 -1.07
N LEU A 90 4.85 9.76 -2.31
CA LEU A 90 4.32 10.44 -3.49
C LEU A 90 2.79 10.50 -3.47
N LEU A 91 2.12 9.40 -3.14
CA LEU A 91 0.66 9.37 -2.99
C LEU A 91 0.21 10.39 -1.94
N LYS A 92 0.81 10.37 -0.74
CA LYS A 92 0.48 11.33 0.33
C LYS A 92 0.60 12.78 -0.12
N ALA A 93 1.70 13.13 -0.80
CA ALA A 93 1.91 14.49 -1.29
C ALA A 93 0.83 14.92 -2.30
N VAL A 94 0.38 14.02 -3.17
CA VAL A 94 -0.71 14.29 -4.12
C VAL A 94 -2.05 14.45 -3.41
N VAL A 95 -2.31 13.64 -2.39
CA VAL A 95 -3.55 13.70 -1.60
C VAL A 95 -3.64 15.01 -0.82
N ASP A 96 -2.55 15.44 -0.19
CA ASP A 96 -2.46 16.70 0.54
C ASP A 96 -2.68 17.94 -0.37
N ASP A 97 -2.26 17.86 -1.64
CA ASP A 97 -2.45 18.93 -2.64
C ASP A 97 -3.90 19.02 -3.14
N ILE A 98 -4.55 17.87 -3.34
CA ILE A 98 -5.92 17.78 -3.89
C ILE A 98 -6.99 18.00 -2.80
N CYS A 99 -6.71 17.54 -1.57
CA CYS A 99 -7.64 17.60 -0.44
C CYS A 99 -6.94 18.22 0.78
N PRO A 100 -6.71 19.55 0.79
CA PRO A 100 -6.11 20.21 1.93
C PRO A 100 -7.02 20.02 3.16
N SER A 101 -6.46 19.46 4.23
CA SER A 101 -7.17 19.32 5.51
C SER A 101 -7.66 20.70 5.98
N PRO A 102 -8.94 20.85 6.38
CA PRO A 102 -9.41 22.10 6.93
C PRO A 102 -8.60 22.47 8.19
N PRO A 103 -8.30 23.76 8.42
CA PRO A 103 -7.52 24.22 9.56
C PRO A 103 -8.20 23.95 10.92
#